data_AF-A0A8C2X1M5-F1
#
_entry.id   AF-A0A8C2X1M5-F1
#
_cell.length_a   1.000
_cell.length_b   1.000
_cell.length_c   1.000
_cell.angle_alpha   90.00
_cell.angle_beta   90.00
_cell.angle_gamma   90.00
#
_symmetry.space_group_name_H-M   'P 1'
#
loop_
_entity.id
_entity.type
_entity.pdbx_description
1 polymer ?
#
loop_
_entity_poly.entity_id
_entity_poly.type
_entity_poly.pdbx_seq_one_letter_code
_entity_poly.pdbx_strand_id
1 'polypeptide(L)'
;MLTLVLFSLSSVALSTCVNGAFPPPCDSEIYCAGPILHQVQQAKLFDDDKYFVDMKLRESPDVVLSAFRNLSSEWPNATVPPAELQEFLSAYFEEPGTEFESWTPPDWHDQPKFLGGIANQELRNWAEKIHMLWKSLGRKVETSRAQTH
;
A
#
# COMPACT_ATOMS: atom_id res chain seq x y z
N MET A 1 46.94 -17.74 57.09
CA MET A 1 46.45 -18.44 55.88
C MET A 1 45.42 -17.56 55.22
N LEU A 2 45.61 -17.36 53.92
CA LEU A 2 44.91 -16.48 53.00
C LEU A 2 43.71 -17.22 52.41
N THR A 3 42.51 -16.63 52.38
CA THR A 3 41.51 -16.91 51.33
C THR A 3 40.64 -15.67 51.11
N LEU A 4 40.98 -14.89 50.09
CA LEU A 4 40.16 -13.81 49.53
C LEU A 4 39.13 -14.46 48.60
N VAL A 5 37.83 -14.31 48.89
CA VAL A 5 36.77 -14.74 47.98
C VAL A 5 36.44 -13.57 47.05
N LEU A 6 36.86 -13.70 45.79
CA LEU A 6 36.55 -12.74 44.73
C LEU A 6 35.14 -13.00 44.21
N PHE A 7 34.19 -12.11 44.51
CA PHE A 7 32.87 -12.10 43.87
C PHE A 7 32.99 -11.44 42.49
N SER A 8 32.87 -12.25 41.44
CA SER A 8 32.79 -11.77 40.06
C SER A 8 31.42 -11.13 39.79
N LEU A 9 31.38 -9.81 39.72
CA LEU A 9 30.23 -9.04 39.25
C LEU A 9 30.13 -9.21 37.72
N SER A 10 29.42 -10.22 37.26
CA SER A 10 29.04 -10.35 35.85
C SER A 10 28.03 -9.26 35.51
N SER A 11 28.50 -8.20 34.84
CA SER A 11 27.63 -7.14 34.33
C SER A 11 26.75 -7.70 33.22
N VAL A 12 25.45 -7.87 33.49
CA VAL A 12 24.45 -8.12 32.45
C VAL A 12 24.24 -6.80 31.71
N ALA A 13 24.81 -6.69 30.51
CA ALA A 13 24.52 -5.58 29.63
C ALA A 13 23.07 -5.71 29.15
N LEU A 14 22.16 -4.91 29.73
CA LEU A 14 20.86 -4.64 29.15
C LEU A 14 21.10 -3.92 27.82
N SER A 15 21.06 -4.67 26.72
CA SER A 15 20.92 -4.07 25.40
C SER A 15 19.52 -3.46 25.33
N THR A 16 19.41 -2.19 25.69
CA THR A 16 18.26 -1.38 25.32
C THR A 16 18.31 -1.23 23.80
N CYS A 17 17.53 -2.03 23.09
CA CYS A 17 17.22 -1.75 21.70
C CYS A 17 16.60 -0.35 21.69
N VAL A 18 17.30 0.62 21.14
CA VAL A 18 16.68 1.90 20.81
C VAL A 18 15.66 1.57 19.73
N ASN A 19 14.38 1.49 20.10
CA ASN A 19 13.28 1.59 19.15
C ASN A 19 13.33 3.01 18.58
N GLY A 20 14.21 3.21 17.60
CA GLY A 20 14.15 4.38 16.74
C GLY A 20 12.89 4.25 15.92
N ALA A 21 11.78 4.78 16.46
CA ALA A 21 10.56 4.90 15.69
C ALA A 21 10.83 5.90 14.57
N PHE A 22 11.08 5.38 13.37
CA PHE A 22 11.11 6.20 12.17
C PHE A 22 9.75 6.89 12.01
N PRO A 23 9.70 8.11 11.44
CA PRO A 23 8.43 8.72 11.09
C PRO A 23 7.65 7.79 10.14
N PRO A 24 6.31 7.84 10.17
CA PRO A 24 5.50 7.04 9.26
C PRO A 24 5.81 7.39 7.79
N PRO A 25 5.60 6.45 6.85
CA PRO A 25 5.92 6.66 5.43
C PRO A 25 5.13 7.80 4.78
N CYS A 26 3.93 8.08 5.30
CA CYS A 26 3.06 9.19 4.92
C CYS A 26 2.06 9.52 6.03
N ASP A 27 1.26 10.56 5.84
CA ASP A 27 0.31 11.08 6.83
C ASP A 27 -1.00 10.26 6.94
N SER A 28 -1.21 9.26 6.08
CA SER A 28 -2.44 8.45 6.09
C SER A 28 -2.45 7.43 7.24
N GLU A 29 -3.40 7.61 8.17
CA GLU A 29 -3.73 6.64 9.23
C GLU A 29 -4.47 5.38 8.73
N ILE A 30 -4.78 5.32 7.44
CA ILE A 30 -5.45 4.17 6.80
C ILE A 30 -4.46 3.35 5.99
N TYR A 31 -3.60 3.99 5.21
CA TYR A 31 -2.77 3.31 4.20
C TYR A 31 -1.28 3.25 4.53
N CYS A 32 -0.75 4.12 5.42
CA CYS A 32 0.69 4.16 5.73
C CYS A 32 1.03 3.66 7.13
N ALA A 33 0.16 3.93 8.09
CA ALA A 33 0.28 3.47 9.46
C ALA A 33 -1.12 3.32 10.06
N GLY A 34 -1.21 2.90 11.32
CA GLY A 34 -2.47 2.90 12.06
C GLY A 34 -3.16 1.54 12.14
N PRO A 35 -4.27 1.47 12.90
CA PRO A 35 -4.86 0.21 13.32
C PRO A 35 -5.61 -0.52 12.19
N ILE A 36 -6.14 0.20 11.20
CA ILE A 36 -6.81 -0.41 10.04
C ILE A 36 -5.81 -1.21 9.22
N LEU A 37 -4.75 -0.56 8.71
CA LEU A 37 -3.68 -1.23 7.97
C LEU A 37 -3.11 -2.41 8.76
N HIS A 38 -2.83 -2.19 10.05
CA HIS A 38 -2.24 -3.21 10.90
C HIS A 38 -3.11 -4.48 10.98
N GLN A 39 -4.41 -4.32 11.29
CA GLN A 39 -5.30 -5.47 11.46
C GLN A 39 -5.61 -6.16 10.13
N VAL A 40 -5.80 -5.40 9.04
CA VAL A 40 -6.05 -5.97 7.71
C VAL A 40 -4.86 -6.83 7.25
N GLN A 41 -3.64 -6.32 7.40
CA GLN A 41 -2.43 -7.04 7.01
C GLN A 41 -2.18 -8.28 7.89
N GLN A 42 -2.44 -8.19 9.20
CA GLN A 42 -2.30 -9.34 10.10
C GLN A 42 -3.36 -10.42 9.89
N ALA A 43 -4.57 -10.04 9.49
CA ALA A 43 -5.65 -10.97 9.20
C ALA A 43 -5.41 -11.79 7.92
N LYS A 44 -4.48 -11.36 7.05
CA LYS A 44 -4.14 -12.04 5.78
C LYS A 44 -5.38 -12.33 4.93
N LEU A 45 -6.25 -11.33 4.80
CA LEU A 45 -7.51 -11.43 4.04
C LEU A 45 -7.28 -11.59 2.53
N PHE A 46 -6.10 -11.20 2.04
CA PHE A 46 -5.74 -11.20 0.63
C PHE A 46 -4.37 -11.85 0.44
N ASP A 47 -4.16 -12.49 -0.71
CA ASP A 47 -2.88 -13.12 -1.08
C ASP A 47 -1.80 -12.10 -1.46
N ASP A 48 -2.22 -10.91 -1.91
CA ASP A 48 -1.33 -9.80 -2.26
C ASP A 48 -1.33 -8.76 -1.14
N ASP A 49 -0.15 -8.52 -0.55
CA ASP A 49 0.07 -7.53 0.50
C ASP A 49 -0.27 -6.09 0.04
N LYS A 50 -0.30 -5.86 -1.28
CA LYS A 50 -0.68 -4.58 -1.88
C LYS A 50 -2.19 -4.42 -2.08
N TYR A 51 -2.96 -5.50 -2.00
CA TYR A 51 -4.40 -5.48 -2.33
C TYR A 51 -5.15 -4.41 -1.54
N PHE A 52 -5.00 -4.38 -0.22
CA PHE A 52 -5.69 -3.41 0.63
C PHE A 52 -5.25 -1.96 0.39
N VAL A 53 -3.95 -1.73 0.18
CA VAL A 53 -3.45 -0.35 -0.01
C VAL A 53 -3.82 0.24 -1.37
N ASP A 54 -4.22 -0.61 -2.32
CA ASP A 54 -4.77 -0.20 -3.61
C ASP A 54 -6.30 -0.08 -3.59
N MET A 55 -6.97 -0.45 -2.50
CA MET A 55 -8.40 -0.22 -2.36
C MET A 55 -8.67 1.26 -2.15
N LYS A 56 -9.70 1.80 -2.81
CA LYS A 56 -10.09 3.21 -2.70
C LYS A 56 -11.21 3.37 -1.66
N LEU A 57 -11.15 4.41 -0.82
CA LEU A 57 -12.24 4.76 0.09
C LEU A 57 -13.53 5.15 -0.67
N ARG A 58 -14.67 4.64 -0.18
CA ARG A 58 -16.02 5.04 -0.57
C ARG A 58 -16.47 6.32 0.15
N GLU A 59 -15.90 6.60 1.31
CA GLU A 59 -16.24 7.72 2.20
C GLU A 59 -14.98 8.51 2.59
N SER A 60 -15.13 9.65 3.27
CA SER A 60 -13.97 10.42 3.73
C SER A 60 -13.12 9.65 4.76
N PRO A 61 -11.80 9.91 4.84
CA PRO A 61 -10.93 9.26 5.81
C PRO A 61 -11.46 9.33 7.25
N ASP A 62 -11.99 10.48 7.66
CA ASP A 62 -12.55 10.68 9.00
C ASP A 62 -13.74 9.75 9.29
N VAL A 63 -14.64 9.57 8.32
CA VAL A 63 -15.79 8.67 8.44
C VAL A 63 -15.33 7.22 8.58
N VAL A 64 -14.39 6.79 7.74
CA VAL A 64 -13.85 5.41 7.77
C VAL A 64 -13.11 5.14 9.08
N LEU A 65 -12.27 6.07 9.54
CA LEU A 65 -11.55 5.97 10.82
C LEU A 65 -12.52 5.93 12.00
N SER A 66 -13.60 6.69 11.96
CA SER A 66 -14.61 6.70 13.02
C SER A 66 -15.45 5.41 13.02
N ALA A 67 -15.81 4.90 11.84
CA ALA A 67 -16.51 3.63 11.69
C ALA A 67 -15.66 2.45 12.20
N PHE A 68 -14.37 2.41 11.88
CA PHE A 68 -13.46 1.39 12.38
C PHE A 68 -13.28 1.45 13.89
N ARG A 69 -13.19 2.66 14.47
CA ARG A 69 -13.15 2.85 15.92
C ARG A 69 -14.39 2.24 16.59
N ASN A 70 -15.58 2.47 16.03
CA ASN A 70 -16.81 1.86 16.54
C ASN A 70 -16.78 0.34 16.45
N LEU A 71 -16.38 -0.23 15.30
CA LEU A 71 -16.24 -1.67 15.12
C LEU A 71 -15.27 -2.28 16.14
N SER A 72 -14.07 -1.72 16.26
CA SER A 72 -13.03 -2.22 17.16
C SER A 72 -13.41 -2.11 18.65
N SER A 73 -14.37 -1.25 19.00
CA SER A 73 -14.83 -1.10 20.39
C SER A 73 -15.56 -2.34 20.93
N GLU A 74 -16.06 -3.21 20.05
CA GLU A 74 -16.65 -4.50 20.43
C GLU A 74 -15.57 -5.52 20.85
N TRP A 75 -14.30 -5.25 20.51
CA TRP A 75 -13.13 -6.08 20.84
C TRP A 75 -12.02 -5.27 21.54
N PRO A 76 -12.26 -4.71 22.74
CA PRO A 76 -11.37 -3.72 23.37
C PRO A 76 -9.96 -4.22 23.70
N ASN A 77 -9.74 -5.55 23.72
CA ASN A 77 -8.45 -6.19 23.96
C ASN A 77 -8.15 -7.31 22.95
N ALA A 78 -8.79 -7.28 21.79
CA ALA A 78 -8.64 -8.29 20.76
C ALA A 78 -8.63 -7.65 19.38
N THR A 79 -8.20 -8.41 18.37
CA THR A 79 -8.32 -8.00 16.97
C THR A 79 -9.74 -8.23 16.49
N VAL A 80 -10.22 -7.37 15.59
CA VAL A 80 -11.49 -7.58 14.90
C VAL A 80 -11.42 -8.94 14.16
N PRO A 81 -12.43 -9.82 14.31
CA PRO A 81 -12.46 -11.10 13.59
C PRO A 81 -12.37 -10.90 12.07
N PRO A 82 -11.72 -11.80 11.32
CA PRO A 82 -11.55 -11.66 9.87
C PRO A 82 -12.85 -11.42 9.08
N ALA A 83 -13.96 -12.07 9.49
CA ALA A 83 -15.26 -11.89 8.84
C ALA A 83 -15.81 -10.46 9.00
N GLU A 84 -15.77 -9.92 10.21
CA GLU A 84 -16.21 -8.55 10.52
C GLU A 84 -15.33 -7.51 9.81
N LEU A 85 -14.03 -7.77 9.73
CA LEU A 85 -13.10 -6.92 9.00
C LEU A 85 -13.38 -6.94 7.49
N GLN A 86 -13.74 -8.10 6.94
CA GLN A 86 -14.13 -8.23 5.55
C GLN A 86 -15.44 -7.48 5.24
N GLU A 87 -16.43 -7.54 6.14
CA GLU A 87 -17.66 -6.75 6.03
C GLU A 87 -17.37 -5.25 6.07
N PHE A 88 -16.51 -4.81 7.00
CA PHE A 88 -16.05 -3.42 7.07
C PHE A 88 -15.38 -2.97 5.78
N LEU A 89 -14.45 -3.77 5.23
CA LEU A 89 -13.80 -3.45 3.95
C LEU A 89 -14.82 -3.36 2.81
N SER A 90 -15.78 -4.28 2.75
CA SER A 90 -16.83 -4.27 1.72
C SER A 90 -17.72 -3.01 1.77
N ALA A 91 -17.95 -2.47 2.96
CA ALA A 91 -18.81 -1.31 3.18
C ALA A 91 -18.11 0.02 2.87
N TYR A 92 -16.81 0.14 3.19
CA TYR A 92 -16.10 1.43 3.13
C TYR A 92 -15.06 1.53 2.01
N PHE A 93 -14.76 0.43 1.31
CA PHE A 93 -13.72 0.41 0.28
C PHE A 93 -14.25 -0.14 -1.06
N GLU A 94 -13.75 0.41 -2.15
CA GLU A 94 -13.91 -0.10 -3.52
C GLU A 94 -12.82 -1.14 -3.81
N GLU A 95 -13.10 -2.05 -4.76
CA GLU A 95 -12.09 -3.01 -5.22
C GLU A 95 -10.91 -2.28 -5.89
N PRO A 96 -9.67 -2.79 -5.77
CA PRO A 96 -8.52 -2.21 -6.45
C PRO A 96 -8.67 -2.17 -7.97
N GLY A 97 -8.11 -1.14 -8.61
CA GLY A 97 -8.11 -0.99 -10.07
C GLY A 97 -9.39 -0.38 -10.65
N THR A 98 -10.36 -0.02 -9.81
CA THR A 98 -11.61 0.65 -10.22
C THR A 98 -11.48 2.17 -10.35
N GLU A 99 -10.32 2.72 -9.99
CA GLU A 99 -9.98 4.15 -10.10
C GLU A 99 -9.58 4.58 -11.52
N PHE A 100 -9.31 3.61 -12.41
CA PHE A 100 -8.80 3.85 -13.75
C PHE A 100 -9.81 3.53 -14.83
N GLU A 101 -9.85 4.38 -15.86
CA GLU A 101 -10.50 4.07 -17.14
C GLU A 101 -9.45 3.74 -18.21
N SER A 102 -9.82 2.83 -19.12
CA SER A 102 -9.05 2.56 -20.34
C SER A 102 -8.93 3.85 -21.14
N TRP A 103 -7.70 4.21 -21.49
CA TRP A 103 -7.45 5.47 -22.18
C TRP A 103 -6.45 5.31 -23.31
N THR A 104 -6.81 5.80 -24.48
CA THR A 104 -5.89 6.00 -25.60
C THR A 104 -5.67 7.50 -25.76
N PRO A 105 -4.41 7.98 -25.71
CA PRO A 105 -4.11 9.39 -25.93
C PRO A 105 -4.66 9.90 -27.27
N PRO A 106 -5.24 11.12 -27.33
CA PRO A 106 -5.79 11.66 -28.58
C PRO A 106 -4.78 11.83 -29.72
N ASP A 107 -3.50 11.97 -29.38
CA ASP A 107 -2.37 12.08 -30.29
C ASP A 107 -1.70 10.72 -30.60
N TRP A 108 -2.31 9.62 -30.17
CA TRP A 108 -1.81 8.28 -30.44
C TRP A 108 -1.75 7.99 -31.95
N HIS A 109 -0.62 7.45 -32.40
CA HIS A 109 -0.44 6.97 -33.77
C HIS A 109 0.31 5.64 -33.75
N ASP A 110 -0.17 4.61 -34.45
CA ASP A 110 0.46 3.28 -34.40
C ASP A 110 1.89 3.27 -34.99
N GLN A 111 2.20 4.21 -35.88
CA GLN A 111 3.53 4.42 -36.46
C GLN A 111 4.02 5.85 -36.20
N PRO A 112 4.53 6.17 -35.01
CA PRO A 112 4.98 7.52 -34.68
C PRO A 112 6.28 7.86 -35.41
N LYS A 113 6.43 9.13 -35.81
CA LYS A 113 7.53 9.60 -36.68
C LYS A 113 8.93 9.30 -36.12
N PHE A 114 9.08 9.23 -34.79
CA PHE A 114 10.38 8.99 -34.15
C PHE A 114 10.95 7.59 -34.45
N LEU A 115 10.12 6.58 -34.74
CA LEU A 115 10.60 5.23 -35.07
C LEU A 115 11.45 5.22 -36.35
N GLY A 116 11.13 6.11 -37.30
CA GLY A 116 11.90 6.27 -38.53
C GLY A 116 13.33 6.80 -38.29
N GLY A 117 13.57 7.48 -37.16
CA GLY A 117 14.89 7.98 -36.77
C GLY A 117 15.82 6.92 -36.17
N ILE A 118 15.31 5.74 -35.83
CA ILE A 118 16.11 4.66 -35.24
C ILE A 118 16.78 3.88 -36.36
N ALA A 119 18.09 4.02 -36.56
CA ALA A 119 18.81 3.40 -37.68
C ALA A 119 18.91 1.87 -37.59
N ASN A 120 19.12 1.34 -36.38
CA ASN A 120 19.25 -0.10 -36.15
C ASN A 120 17.86 -0.76 -36.18
N GLN A 121 17.70 -1.80 -37.01
CA GLN A 121 16.41 -2.47 -37.20
C GLN A 121 15.90 -3.19 -35.95
N GLU A 122 16.78 -3.80 -35.16
CA GLU A 122 16.40 -4.50 -33.94
C GLU A 122 15.90 -3.52 -32.89
N LEU A 123 16.59 -2.39 -32.70
CA LEU A 123 16.17 -1.33 -31.80
C LEU A 123 14.85 -0.67 -32.25
N ARG A 124 14.65 -0.53 -33.56
CA ARG A 124 13.39 -0.03 -34.11
C ARG A 124 12.22 -0.95 -33.78
N ASN A 125 12.39 -2.26 -34.02
CA ASN A 125 11.38 -3.26 -33.70
C ASN A 125 11.09 -3.33 -32.19
N TRP A 126 12.12 -3.18 -31.35
CA TRP A 126 11.96 -3.11 -29.89
C TRP A 126 11.19 -1.86 -29.46
N ALA A 127 11.52 -0.69 -30.01
CA ALA A 127 10.82 0.56 -29.73
C ALA A 127 9.34 0.51 -30.19
N GLU A 128 9.05 -0.13 -31.33
CA GLU A 128 7.68 -0.36 -31.79
C GLU A 128 6.88 -1.23 -30.80
N LYS A 129 7.48 -2.30 -30.28
CA LYS A 129 6.85 -3.13 -29.24
C LYS A 129 6.55 -2.34 -27.97
N ILE A 130 7.49 -1.50 -27.50
CA ILE A 130 7.28 -0.64 -26.34
C ILE A 130 6.16 0.35 -26.59
N HIS A 131 6.16 1.00 -27.76
CA HIS A 131 5.09 1.91 -28.16
C HIS A 131 3.74 1.20 -28.02
N MET A 132 3.55 0.04 -28.66
CA MET A 132 2.29 -0.71 -28.55
C MET A 132 1.90 -1.08 -27.10
N LEU A 133 2.86 -1.35 -26.22
CA LEU A 133 2.59 -1.57 -24.80
C LEU A 133 2.02 -0.32 -24.11
N TRP A 134 2.51 0.87 -24.44
CA TRP A 134 2.03 2.11 -23.83
C TRP A 134 0.56 2.38 -24.13
N LYS A 135 0.07 2.01 -25.32
CA LYS A 135 -1.37 2.05 -25.65
C LYS A 135 -2.19 1.13 -24.74
N SER A 136 -1.67 -0.06 -24.46
CA SER A 136 -2.34 -1.08 -23.65
C SER A 136 -2.28 -0.79 -22.14
N LEU A 137 -1.19 -0.19 -21.68
CA LEU A 137 -0.93 0.12 -20.27
C LEU A 137 -1.40 1.52 -19.87
N GLY A 138 -1.65 2.40 -20.83
CA GLY A 138 -2.18 3.74 -20.59
C GLY A 138 -3.52 3.69 -19.85
N ARG A 139 -3.62 4.46 -18.78
CA ARG A 139 -4.83 4.62 -17.96
C ARG A 139 -5.09 6.09 -17.73
N LYS A 140 -6.35 6.46 -17.60
CA LYS A 140 -6.76 7.79 -17.14
C LYS A 140 -7.44 7.64 -15.79
N VAL A 141 -7.11 8.54 -14.86
CA VAL A 141 -7.79 8.59 -13.57
C VAL A 141 -9.18 9.13 -13.79
N GLU A 142 -10.20 8.42 -13.32
CA GLU A 142 -11.57 8.89 -13.44
C GLU A 142 -11.75 10.11 -12.52
N THR A 143 -12.01 11.29 -13.10
CA THR A 143 -12.05 12.56 -12.35
C THR A 143 -13.13 12.64 -11.27
N SER A 144 -14.26 11.94 -11.43
CA SER A 144 -15.29 11.79 -10.38
C SER A 144 -14.82 10.92 -9.20
N ARG A 145 -13.74 10.15 -9.39
CA ARG A 145 -13.13 9.24 -8.42
C ARG A 145 -11.74 9.68 -7.97
N ALA A 146 -11.25 10.83 -8.44
CA ALA A 146 -10.01 11.40 -7.95
C ALA A 146 -10.21 11.88 -6.51
N GLN A 147 -9.64 11.16 -5.55
CA GLN A 147 -9.63 11.60 -4.15
C GLN A 147 -8.80 12.89 -4.06
N THR A 148 -9.45 13.97 -3.62
CA THR A 148 -8.75 15.18 -3.19
C THR A 148 -8.18 14.88 -1.81
N HIS A 149 -6.88 14.62 -1.75
CA HIS A 149 -6.13 14.56 -0.50
C HIS A 149 -6.03 15.96 0.14
#